data_AF-A0AAV3XP19-F1
#
_entry.id   AF-A0AAV3XP19-F1
#
_cell.length_a   1.000
_cell.length_b   1.000
_cell.length_c   1.000
_cell.angle_alpha   90.00
_cell.angle_beta   90.00
_cell.angle_gamma   90.00
#
_symmetry.space_group_name_H-M   'P 1'
#
loop_
_entity.id
_entity.type
_entity.pdbx_description
1 polymer ?
#
loop_
_entity_poly.entity_id
_entity_poly.type
_entity_poly.pdbx_seq_one_letter_code
_entity_poly.pdbx_strand_id
1 'polypeptide(L)'
;MTQTPVNIQNAQGHQVLAAAGKKILRTGGKEQLFEWANFQPNETVLELAASFGESGIALSQRYGVRVVGVEKNPESVARARVNIRNAGLENQVEIIEGDIFHLEAIPGEFDLANG
;
A
#
# COMPACT_ATOMS: atom_id res chain seq x y z
N MET A 1 -16.76 -12.58 -20.30
CA MET A 1 -16.02 -11.32 -20.23
C MET A 1 -14.74 -11.64 -19.48
N THR A 2 -13.60 -11.56 -20.14
CA THR A 2 -12.30 -12.03 -19.65
C THR A 2 -11.76 -11.06 -18.60
N GLN A 3 -11.61 -11.54 -17.37
CA GLN A 3 -11.06 -10.80 -16.24
C GLN A 3 -9.54 -10.84 -16.36
N THR A 4 -8.90 -9.69 -16.55
CA THR A 4 -7.44 -9.60 -16.66
C THR A 4 -6.83 -9.77 -15.26
N PRO A 5 -5.97 -10.77 -15.03
CA PRO A 5 -5.34 -10.98 -13.73
C PRO A 5 -4.32 -9.88 -13.39
N VAL A 6 -4.17 -9.61 -12.09
CA VAL A 6 -3.12 -8.75 -11.53
C VAL A 6 -1.76 -9.19 -12.07
N ASN A 7 -1.07 -8.28 -12.74
CA ASN A 7 0.19 -8.53 -13.43
C ASN A 7 1.30 -7.76 -12.74
N ILE A 8 2.08 -8.45 -11.89
CA ILE A 8 3.24 -7.87 -11.21
C ILE A 8 4.46 -8.06 -12.11
N GLN A 9 4.67 -7.14 -13.07
CA GLN A 9 5.84 -7.18 -13.95
C GLN A 9 7.01 -6.45 -13.30
N ASN A 10 8.10 -7.17 -13.03
CA ASN A 10 9.39 -6.73 -12.47
C ASN A 10 9.56 -6.81 -10.95
N ALA A 11 9.32 -8.01 -10.41
CA ALA A 11 9.51 -8.36 -9.01
C ALA A 11 10.99 -8.45 -8.54
N GLN A 12 11.82 -7.43 -8.76
CA GLN A 12 13.15 -7.35 -8.13
C GLN A 12 13.10 -6.78 -6.70
N GLY A 13 12.02 -6.11 -6.29
CA GLY A 13 11.81 -5.63 -4.90
C GLY A 13 11.06 -6.60 -3.96
N HIS A 14 10.42 -7.65 -4.50
CA HIS A 14 9.43 -8.46 -3.77
C HIS A 14 10.02 -9.45 -2.73
N GLN A 15 11.33 -9.68 -2.73
CA GLN A 15 11.94 -10.57 -1.72
C GLN A 15 12.17 -9.89 -0.38
N VAL A 16 12.08 -8.56 -0.29
CA VAL A 16 12.36 -7.82 0.95
C VAL A 16 11.12 -7.74 1.85
N LEU A 17 9.95 -7.38 1.32
CA LEU A 17 8.75 -7.11 2.14
C LEU A 17 8.05 -8.39 2.62
N ALA A 18 7.95 -9.43 1.79
CA ALA A 18 7.34 -10.70 2.20
C ALA A 18 8.21 -11.51 3.20
N ALA A 19 9.54 -11.44 3.09
CA ALA A 19 10.45 -12.09 4.03
C ALA A 19 10.60 -11.32 5.35
N ALA A 20 10.48 -9.99 5.32
CA ALA A 20 10.69 -9.14 6.48
C ALA A 20 9.41 -8.87 7.31
N GLY A 21 8.23 -8.88 6.67
CA GLY A 21 6.94 -8.65 7.34
C GLY A 21 6.65 -9.62 8.50
N LYS A 22 7.01 -10.91 8.37
CA LYS A 22 6.78 -11.90 9.43
C LYS A 22 7.65 -11.69 10.69
N LYS A 23 8.78 -10.99 10.59
CA LYS A 23 9.76 -10.88 11.71
C LYS A 23 9.83 -9.48 12.33
N ILE A 24 9.50 -8.42 11.57
CA ILE A 24 9.76 -7.04 11.97
C ILE A 24 8.55 -6.33 12.60
N LEU A 25 7.33 -6.78 12.33
CA LEU A 25 6.08 -6.12 12.77
C LEU A 25 5.84 -6.12 14.29
N ARG A 26 6.65 -6.80 15.11
CA ARG A 26 6.48 -6.87 16.58
C ARG A 26 7.23 -5.79 17.38
N THR A 27 8.22 -5.10 16.83
CA THR A 27 9.10 -4.19 17.62
C THR A 27 9.66 -3.03 16.78
N GLY A 28 8.81 -2.11 16.32
CA GLY A 28 9.25 -0.78 15.87
C GLY A 28 10.00 -0.68 14.52
N GLY A 29 10.14 -1.74 13.73
CA GLY A 29 10.98 -1.72 12.51
C GLY A 29 10.32 -1.29 11.19
N LYS A 30 9.16 -0.61 11.23
CA LYS A 30 8.46 -0.14 10.02
C LYS A 30 9.28 0.87 9.21
N GLU A 31 9.98 1.77 9.88
CA GLU A 31 10.80 2.80 9.23
C GLU A 31 12.02 2.20 8.51
N GLN A 32 12.63 1.19 9.12
CA GLN A 32 13.80 0.51 8.57
C GLN A 32 13.45 -0.33 7.34
N LEU A 33 12.23 -0.89 7.29
CA LEU A 33 11.67 -1.53 6.10
C LEU A 33 11.51 -0.55 4.94
N PHE A 34 11.03 0.66 5.22
CA PHE A 34 10.85 1.68 4.17
C PHE A 34 12.17 2.16 3.59
N GLU A 35 13.21 2.27 4.41
CA GLU A 35 14.56 2.63 3.96
C GLU A 35 15.17 1.53 3.07
N TRP A 36 14.94 0.25 3.38
CA TRP A 36 15.41 -0.86 2.54
C TRP A 36 14.63 -1.02 1.23
N ALA A 37 13.38 -0.60 1.18
CA ALA A 37 12.56 -0.68 -0.02
C ALA A 37 13.03 0.26 -1.14
N ASN A 38 13.84 1.28 -0.82
CA ASN A 38 14.41 2.25 -1.77
C ASN A 38 13.37 2.81 -2.77
N PHE A 39 12.22 3.23 -2.24
CA PHE A 39 11.12 3.80 -3.00
C PHE A 39 11.57 4.94 -3.92
N GLN A 40 11.14 4.90 -5.18
CA GLN A 40 11.36 5.98 -6.13
C GLN A 40 10.10 6.84 -6.28
N PRO A 41 10.24 8.16 -6.49
CA PRO A 41 9.09 9.02 -6.76
C PRO A 41 8.27 8.52 -7.95
N ASN A 42 6.94 8.61 -7.83
CA ASN A 42 5.95 8.16 -8.82
C ASN A 42 5.76 6.63 -8.96
N GLU A 43 6.50 5.78 -8.21
CA GLU A 43 6.14 4.36 -8.11
C GLU A 43 4.78 4.18 -7.42
N THR A 44 4.06 3.12 -7.79
CA THR A 44 2.77 2.78 -7.18
C THR A 44 2.94 1.62 -6.20
N VAL A 45 2.66 1.90 -4.92
CA VAL A 45 2.75 0.96 -3.81
C VAL A 45 1.36 0.45 -3.43
N LEU A 46 1.17 -0.86 -3.44
CA LEU A 46 0.00 -1.52 -2.86
C LEU A 46 0.20 -1.68 -1.34
N GLU A 47 -0.70 -1.17 -0.51
CA GLU A 47 -0.67 -1.35 0.94
C GLU A 47 -1.81 -2.27 1.40
N LEU A 48 -1.48 -3.42 1.96
CA LEU A 48 -2.43 -4.39 2.50
C LEU A 48 -2.80 -4.03 3.94
N ALA A 49 -4.09 -4.13 4.28
CA ALA A 49 -4.62 -3.77 5.60
C ALA A 49 -4.32 -2.31 5.98
N ALA A 50 -4.66 -1.39 5.08
CA ALA A 50 -4.31 0.03 5.18
C ALA A 50 -4.96 0.75 6.38
N SER A 51 -5.96 0.16 7.04
CA SER A 51 -6.60 0.70 8.23
C SER A 51 -7.03 2.16 8.04
N PHE A 52 -6.42 3.12 8.75
CA PHE A 52 -6.75 4.55 8.68
C PHE A 52 -5.87 5.36 7.71
N GLY A 53 -5.09 4.70 6.85
CA GLY A 53 -4.32 5.32 5.77
C GLY A 53 -3.06 6.08 6.20
N GLU A 54 -2.66 6.03 7.47
CA GLU A 54 -1.52 6.80 8.00
C GLU A 54 -0.19 6.39 7.36
N SER A 55 0.00 5.09 7.11
CA SER A 55 1.22 4.58 6.47
C SER A 55 1.31 4.98 5.00
N GLY A 56 0.24 4.84 4.22
CA GLY A 56 0.18 5.39 2.86
C GLY A 56 0.42 6.90 2.77
N ILE A 57 -0.13 7.70 3.69
CA ILE A 57 0.14 9.14 3.79
C ILE A 57 1.63 9.39 4.03
N ALA A 58 2.22 8.72 5.02
CA ALA A 58 3.63 8.90 5.36
C ALA A 58 4.57 8.51 4.21
N LEU A 59 4.27 7.40 3.52
CA LEU A 59 5.03 6.97 2.35
C LEU A 59 4.97 7.99 1.22
N SER A 60 3.76 8.47 0.89
CA SER A 60 3.57 9.45 -0.17
C SER A 60 4.27 10.78 0.14
N GLN A 61 4.18 11.28 1.38
CA GLN A 61 4.86 12.50 1.80
C GLN A 61 6.38 12.37 1.81
N ARG A 62 6.91 11.23 2.27
CA ARG A 62 8.35 11.04 2.44
C ARG A 62 9.06 10.72 1.12
N TYR A 63 8.44 9.94 0.25
CA TYR A 63 9.09 9.38 -0.94
C TYR A 63 8.46 9.83 -2.26
N GLY A 64 7.33 10.54 -2.25
CA GLY A 64 6.66 10.98 -3.48
C GLY A 64 6.04 9.82 -4.28
N VAL A 65 5.82 8.68 -3.64
CA VAL A 65 5.14 7.52 -4.24
C VAL A 65 3.62 7.75 -4.29
N ARG A 66 2.97 7.01 -5.19
CA ARG A 66 1.53 6.80 -5.18
C ARG A 66 1.24 5.57 -4.32
N VAL A 67 0.18 5.61 -3.51
CA VAL A 67 -0.20 4.48 -2.66
C VAL A 67 -1.65 4.10 -2.94
N VAL A 68 -1.88 2.81 -3.11
CA VAL A 68 -3.21 2.21 -3.17
C VAL A 68 -3.34 1.26 -1.98
N GLY A 69 -4.13 1.66 -0.99
CA GLY A 69 -4.38 0.86 0.20
C GLY A 69 -5.64 0.00 0.08
N VAL A 70 -5.60 -1.21 0.61
CA VAL A 70 -6.72 -2.14 0.69
C VAL A 70 -7.12 -2.30 2.14
N GLU A 71 -8.38 -2.01 2.46
CA GLU A 71 -8.92 -2.18 3.81
C GLU A 71 -10.31 -2.81 3.77
N LYS A 72 -10.56 -3.79 4.64
CA LYS A 72 -11.81 -4.56 4.64
C LYS A 72 -12.91 -3.87 5.44
N ASN A 73 -12.55 -3.13 6.48
CA ASN A 73 -13.52 -2.47 7.35
C ASN A 73 -13.99 -1.13 6.73
N PRO A 74 -15.29 -0.97 6.42
CA PRO A 74 -15.80 0.24 5.77
C PRO A 74 -15.68 1.50 6.64
N GLU A 75 -15.74 1.38 7.97
CA GLU A 75 -15.54 2.51 8.88
C GLU A 75 -14.08 2.98 8.86
N SER A 76 -13.13 2.05 8.82
CA SER A 76 -11.70 2.35 8.64
C SER A 76 -11.44 3.02 7.30
N VAL A 77 -12.05 2.53 6.21
CA VAL A 77 -11.97 3.15 4.87
C VAL A 77 -12.47 4.58 4.89
N ALA A 78 -13.65 4.83 5.49
CA ALA A 78 -14.21 6.17 5.60
C ALA A 78 -13.26 7.11 6.36
N ARG A 79 -12.70 6.64 7.48
CA ARG A 79 -11.71 7.40 8.26
C ARG A 79 -10.43 7.66 7.49
N ALA A 80 -9.92 6.66 6.76
CA ALA A 80 -8.72 6.79 5.94
C ALA A 80 -8.89 7.87 4.86
N ARG A 81 -10.03 7.87 4.16
CA ARG A 81 -10.35 8.90 3.15
C ARG A 81 -10.38 10.31 3.74
N VAL A 82 -10.94 10.48 4.95
CA VAL A 82 -10.90 11.76 5.66
C VAL A 82 -9.47 12.17 6.00
N ASN A 83 -8.65 11.25 6.50
CA ASN A 83 -7.25 11.53 6.82
C ASN A 83 -6.45 11.94 5.59
N ILE A 84 -6.63 11.24 4.46
CA ILE A 84 -5.98 11.54 3.18
C ILE A 84 -6.37 12.93 2.67
N ARG A 85 -7.66 13.26 2.74
CA ARG A 85 -8.16 14.60 2.40
C ARG A 85 -7.55 15.68 3.27
N ASN A 86 -7.52 15.47 4.59
CA ASN A 86 -6.92 16.42 5.52
C ASN A 86 -5.43 16.62 5.28
N ALA A 87 -4.74 15.59 4.77
CA ALA A 87 -3.34 15.65 4.35
C ALA A 87 -3.13 16.26 2.94
N GLY A 88 -4.21 16.51 2.17
CA GLY A 88 -4.13 17.05 0.81
C GLY A 88 -3.61 16.06 -0.23
N LEU A 89 -3.72 14.75 0.02
CA LEU A 89 -3.10 13.70 -0.79
C LEU A 89 -4.09 12.88 -1.61
N GLU A 90 -5.30 13.39 -1.87
CA GLU A 90 -6.35 12.68 -2.61
C GLU A 90 -5.92 12.27 -4.04
N ASN A 91 -4.90 12.91 -4.62
CA ASN A 91 -4.33 12.55 -5.92
C ASN A 91 -3.22 11.48 -5.85
N GLN A 92 -2.68 11.24 -4.66
CA GLN A 92 -1.50 10.39 -4.45
C GLN A 92 -1.81 9.13 -3.64
N VAL A 93 -2.82 9.16 -2.78
CA VAL A 93 -3.20 8.05 -1.92
C VAL A 93 -4.67 7.70 -2.14
N GLU A 94 -4.93 6.46 -2.50
CA GLU A 94 -6.27 5.90 -2.69
C GLU A 94 -6.51 4.76 -1.69
N ILE A 95 -7.76 4.62 -1.23
CA ILE A 95 -8.19 3.48 -0.39
C ILE A 95 -9.35 2.76 -1.07
N ILE A 96 -9.10 1.50 -1.39
CA ILE A 96 -10.05 0.54 -1.92
C ILE A 96 -10.59 -0.29 -0.75
N GLU A 97 -11.92 -0.35 -0.64
CA GLU A 97 -12.56 -1.29 0.27
C GLU A 97 -12.47 -2.70 -0.33
N GLY A 98 -11.81 -3.63 0.36
CA GLY A 98 -11.55 -4.95 -0.19
C GLY A 98 -10.98 -5.95 0.81
N ASP A 99 -11.14 -7.23 0.50
CA ASP A 99 -10.55 -8.31 1.28
C ASP A 99 -9.18 -8.68 0.71
N ILE A 100 -8.13 -8.53 1.53
CA ILE A 100 -6.75 -8.85 1.15
C ILE A 100 -6.53 -10.33 0.82
N PHE A 101 -7.46 -11.22 1.18
CA PHE A 101 -7.43 -12.63 0.77
C PHE A 101 -8.00 -12.88 -0.64
N HIS A 102 -8.55 -11.85 -1.28
CA HIS A 102 -9.13 -11.90 -2.64
C HIS A 102 -8.60 -10.75 -3.51
N LEU A 103 -7.26 -10.64 -3.62
CA LEU A 103 -6.60 -9.54 -4.36
C LEU A 103 -6.92 -9.55 -5.86
N GLU A 104 -7.34 -10.68 -6.42
CA GLU A 104 -7.80 -10.79 -7.81
C GLU A 104 -9.03 -9.92 -8.12
N ALA A 105 -9.79 -9.52 -7.10
CA ALA A 105 -10.92 -8.61 -7.24
C ALA A 105 -10.51 -7.13 -7.22
N ILE A 106 -9.24 -6.83 -6.93
CA ILE A 106 -8.74 -5.46 -6.77
C ILE A 106 -8.14 -5.00 -8.10
N PRO A 107 -8.73 -3.99 -8.75
CA PRO A 107 -8.25 -3.50 -10.04
C PRO A 107 -6.95 -2.69 -9.86
N GLY A 108 -5.95 -2.94 -10.71
CA GLY A 108 -4.74 -2.13 -10.78
C GLY A 108 -3.49 -2.89 -11.24
N GLU A 109 -2.47 -2.12 -11.62
CA GLU A 109 -1.09 -2.59 -11.79
C GLU A 109 -0.25 -1.92 -10.70
N PHE A 110 0.61 -2.70 -10.03
CA PHE A 110 1.36 -2.25 -8.86
C PHE A 110 2.82 -2.63 -9.00
N ASP A 111 3.70 -1.68 -8.67
CA ASP A 111 5.16 -1.88 -8.75
C ASP A 111 5.67 -2.63 -7.52
N LEU A 112 5.06 -2.37 -6.35
CA LEU A 112 5.48 -2.86 -5.03
C LEU A 112 4.27 -3.21 -4.15
N ALA A 113 4.43 -4.14 -3.20
CA ALA A 113 3.42 -4.49 -2.21
C ALA A 113 3.98 -4.45 -0.77
N ASN A 114 3.30 -3.71 0.11
CA ASN A 114 3.56 -3.56 1.54
C ASN A 114 2.42 -4.23 2.36
N GLY A 115 2.72 -4.85 3.50
CA GLY A 115 1.72 -5.52 4.34
C GLY A 115 2.06 -5.56 5.81
#